data_AF-B9KF93-F1
#
_entry.id   AF-B9KF93-F1
#
_cell.length_a   1.000
_cell.length_b   1.000
_cell.length_c   1.000
_cell.angle_alpha   90.00
_cell.angle_beta   90.00
_cell.angle_gamma   90.00
#
_symmetry.space_group_name_H-M   'P 1'
#
loop_
_entity.id
_entity.type
_entity.pdbx_description
1 polymer ?
#
loop_
_entity_poly.entity_id
_entity_poly.type
_entity_poly.pdbx_seq_one_letter_code
_entity_poly.pdbx_strand_id
1 'polypeptide(L)'
;MKKIIFLLIFLNFVKAEQNCEQYFEARKEQMQEQIREYDEARQSLEAYRASFEALQKEKMQALVQKEADINASLEQIKSLKEQNERILKATRENLQAINDKTMGRITEIYAKMKDVAVAGILSEMEPDEASKILLSLDPRKISSIMAKMEPKKASDLTLLLKNLDQNASSQ
;
A
#
# COMPACT_ATOMS: atom_id res chain seq x y z
N MET A 1 -15.86 -104.69 -25.51
CA MET A 1 -15.46 -103.83 -24.37
C MET A 1 -14.32 -102.86 -24.70
N LYS A 2 -13.19 -103.29 -25.29
CA LYS A 2 -12.07 -102.38 -25.66
C LYS A 2 -12.45 -101.16 -26.53
N LYS A 3 -13.31 -101.33 -27.55
CA LYS A 3 -13.74 -100.23 -28.44
C LYS A 3 -14.60 -99.16 -27.74
N ILE A 4 -15.41 -99.55 -26.75
CA ILE A 4 -16.27 -98.64 -25.98
C ILE A 4 -15.42 -97.83 -25.00
N ILE A 5 -14.42 -98.45 -24.38
CA ILE A 5 -13.45 -97.76 -23.51
C ILE A 5 -12.64 -96.74 -24.31
N PHE A 6 -12.21 -97.10 -25.52
CA PHE A 6 -11.48 -96.18 -26.41
C PHE A 6 -12.33 -94.97 -26.84
N LEU A 7 -13.62 -95.20 -27.16
CA LEU A 7 -14.56 -94.13 -27.49
C LEU A 7 -14.79 -93.17 -26.31
N LEU A 8 -14.94 -93.70 -25.10
CA LEU A 8 -15.11 -92.90 -23.89
C LEU A 8 -13.86 -92.08 -23.55
N ILE A 9 -12.67 -92.65 -23.71
CA ILE A 9 -11.40 -91.90 -23.53
C ILE A 9 -11.29 -90.79 -24.58
N PHE A 10 -11.62 -91.07 -25.84
CA PHE A 10 -11.60 -90.09 -26.92
C PHE A 10 -12.60 -88.94 -26.70
N LEU A 11 -13.82 -89.24 -26.25
CA LEU A 11 -14.83 -88.24 -25.90
C LEU A 11 -14.41 -87.34 -24.73
N ASN A 12 -13.73 -87.89 -23.72
CA ASN A 12 -13.17 -87.09 -22.62
C ASN A 12 -12.01 -86.21 -23.09
N PHE A 13 -11.20 -86.69 -24.03
CA PHE A 13 -10.09 -85.93 -24.62
C PHE A 13 -10.59 -84.71 -25.43
N VAL A 14 -11.60 -84.91 -26.28
CA VAL A 14 -12.22 -83.83 -27.08
C VAL A 14 -12.89 -82.77 -26.20
N LYS A 15 -13.55 -83.17 -25.10
CA LYS A 15 -14.12 -82.22 -24.13
C LYS A 15 -13.05 -81.43 -23.38
N ALA A 16 -11.92 -82.05 -23.05
CA ALA A 16 -10.81 -81.38 -22.40
C ALA A 16 -10.16 -80.33 -23.31
N GLU A 17 -10.01 -80.62 -24.62
CA GLU A 17 -9.51 -79.66 -25.61
C GLU A 17 -10.46 -78.47 -25.78
N GLN A 18 -11.77 -78.69 -25.93
CA GLN A 18 -12.75 -77.60 -26.07
C GLN A 18 -12.80 -76.68 -24.82
N ASN A 19 -12.73 -77.25 -23.62
CA ASN A 19 -12.71 -76.45 -22.38
C ASN A 19 -11.43 -75.62 -22.23
N CYS A 20 -10.30 -76.14 -22.73
CA CYS A 20 -9.02 -75.45 -22.71
C CYS A 20 -9.04 -74.25 -23.67
N GLU A 21 -9.57 -74.43 -24.89
CA GLU A 21 -9.70 -73.37 -25.88
C GLU A 21 -10.62 -72.22 -25.40
N GLN A 22 -11.77 -72.55 -24.80
CA GLN A 22 -12.67 -71.54 -24.22
C GLN A 22 -12.03 -70.76 -23.07
N TYR A 23 -11.24 -71.41 -22.22
CA TYR A 23 -10.52 -70.75 -21.13
C TYR A 23 -9.47 -69.76 -21.66
N PHE A 24 -8.71 -70.15 -22.70
CA PHE A 24 -7.72 -69.27 -23.32
C PHE A 24 -8.34 -68.07 -24.02
N GLU A 25 -9.44 -68.25 -24.76
CA GLU A 25 -10.14 -67.14 -25.39
C GLU A 25 -10.75 -66.18 -24.35
N ALA A 26 -11.36 -66.69 -23.28
CA ALA A 26 -11.86 -65.85 -22.19
C ALA A 26 -10.74 -65.05 -21.50
N ARG A 27 -9.56 -65.65 -21.30
CA ARG A 27 -8.42 -64.96 -20.68
C ARG A 27 -7.82 -63.90 -21.60
N LYS A 28 -7.79 -64.17 -22.90
CA LYS A 28 -7.36 -63.24 -23.94
C LYS A 28 -8.28 -62.03 -24.03
N GLU A 29 -9.59 -62.26 -24.01
CA GLU A 29 -10.59 -61.18 -23.98
C GLU A 29 -10.45 -60.32 -22.71
N GLN A 30 -10.31 -60.93 -21.53
CA GLN A 30 -10.06 -60.20 -20.28
C GLN A 30 -8.79 -59.35 -20.35
N MET A 31 -7.71 -59.88 -20.94
CA MET A 31 -6.45 -59.14 -21.08
C MET A 31 -6.61 -57.96 -22.05
N GLN A 32 -7.35 -58.13 -23.14
CA GLN A 32 -7.63 -57.07 -24.10
C GLN A 32 -8.43 -55.93 -23.46
N GLU A 33 -9.42 -56.28 -22.62
CA GLU A 33 -10.18 -55.28 -21.88
C GLU A 33 -9.30 -54.48 -20.91
N GLN A 34 -8.45 -55.18 -20.14
CA GLN A 34 -7.50 -54.51 -19.23
C GLN A 34 -6.51 -53.59 -19.97
N ILE A 35 -6.06 -53.97 -21.16
CA ILE A 35 -5.20 -53.11 -21.99
C ILE A 35 -5.99 -51.86 -22.42
N ARG A 36 -7.26 -52.02 -22.83
CA ARG A 36 -8.11 -50.88 -23.20
C ARG A 36 -8.32 -49.93 -22.03
N GLU A 37 -8.68 -50.44 -20.86
CA GLU A 37 -8.84 -49.65 -19.64
C GLU A 37 -7.53 -48.93 -19.26
N TYR A 38 -6.39 -49.60 -19.39
CA TYR A 38 -5.08 -49.01 -19.11
C TYR A 38 -4.74 -47.88 -20.09
N ASP A 39 -4.99 -48.08 -21.38
CA ASP A 39 -4.74 -47.07 -22.40
C ASP A 39 -5.68 -45.86 -22.23
N GLU A 40 -6.95 -46.07 -21.92
CA GLU A 40 -7.89 -44.99 -21.59
C GLU A 40 -7.45 -44.21 -20.34
N ALA A 41 -7.07 -44.90 -19.27
CA ALA A 41 -6.55 -44.28 -18.06
C ALA A 41 -5.28 -43.47 -18.36
N ARG A 42 -4.37 -44.00 -19.18
CA ARG A 42 -3.14 -43.31 -19.59
C ARG A 42 -3.44 -42.05 -20.40
N GLN A 43 -4.34 -42.13 -21.38
CA GLN A 43 -4.74 -40.97 -22.18
C GLN A 43 -5.38 -39.88 -21.31
N SER A 44 -6.23 -40.27 -20.35
CA SER A 44 -6.84 -39.32 -19.42
C SER A 44 -5.80 -38.62 -18.54
N LEU A 45 -4.79 -39.37 -18.08
CA LEU A 45 -3.69 -38.84 -17.27
C LEU A 45 -2.80 -37.88 -18.08
N GLU A 46 -2.48 -38.24 -19.33
CA GLU A 46 -1.72 -37.38 -20.24
C GLU A 46 -2.47 -36.08 -20.55
N ALA A 47 -3.78 -36.15 -20.81
CA ALA A 47 -4.62 -34.97 -21.00
C ALA A 47 -4.70 -34.08 -19.75
N TYR A 48 -4.81 -34.69 -18.57
CA TYR A 48 -4.78 -33.96 -17.30
C TYR A 48 -3.43 -33.28 -17.07
N ARG A 49 -2.31 -33.97 -17.31
CA ARG A 49 -0.96 -33.40 -17.20
C ARG A 49 -0.77 -32.22 -18.13
N ALA A 50 -1.17 -32.36 -19.40
CA ALA A 50 -1.07 -31.27 -20.37
C ALA A 50 -1.89 -30.05 -19.94
N SER A 51 -3.12 -30.25 -19.44
CA SER A 51 -3.96 -29.16 -18.93
C SER A 51 -3.37 -28.50 -17.69
N PHE A 52 -2.80 -29.31 -16.78
CA PHE A 52 -2.16 -28.82 -15.56
C PHE A 52 -0.91 -27.99 -15.89
N GLU A 53 -0.05 -28.47 -16.79
CA GLU A 53 1.15 -27.75 -17.25
C GLU A 53 0.78 -26.45 -17.95
N ALA A 54 -0.25 -26.46 -18.79
CA ALA A 54 -0.76 -25.25 -19.45
C ALA A 54 -1.26 -24.22 -18.42
N LEU A 55 -2.06 -24.67 -17.44
CA LEU A 55 -2.54 -23.81 -16.36
C LEU A 55 -1.39 -23.28 -15.51
N GLN A 56 -0.42 -24.11 -15.17
CA GLN A 56 0.73 -23.70 -14.37
C GLN A 56 1.57 -22.66 -15.10
N LYS A 57 1.79 -22.84 -16.41
CA LYS A 57 2.47 -21.87 -17.26
C LYS A 57 1.72 -20.55 -17.32
N GLU A 58 0.41 -20.57 -17.51
CA GLU A 58 -0.44 -19.37 -17.51
C GLU A 58 -0.33 -18.62 -16.17
N LYS A 59 -0.45 -19.34 -15.05
CA LYS A 59 -0.31 -18.75 -13.70
C LYS A 59 1.06 -18.15 -13.49
N MET A 60 2.12 -18.83 -13.92
CA MET A 60 3.49 -18.33 -13.78
C MET A 60 3.71 -17.06 -14.62
N GLN A 61 3.23 -17.03 -15.85
CA GLN A 61 3.29 -15.84 -16.70
C GLN A 61 2.51 -14.67 -16.08
N ALA A 62 1.30 -14.94 -15.55
CA ALA A 62 0.51 -13.92 -14.87
C ALA A 62 1.21 -13.39 -13.61
N LEU A 63 1.91 -14.25 -12.85
CA LEU A 63 2.69 -13.83 -11.68
C LEU A 63 3.87 -12.95 -12.07
N VAL A 64 4.62 -13.34 -13.11
CA VAL A 64 5.75 -12.54 -13.62
C VAL A 64 5.27 -11.16 -14.08
N GLN A 65 4.13 -11.10 -14.79
CA GLN A 65 3.57 -9.81 -15.21
C GLN A 65 3.16 -8.95 -14.01
N LYS A 66 2.46 -9.54 -13.03
CA LYS A 66 2.09 -8.83 -11.80
C LYS A 66 3.30 -8.33 -11.02
N GLU A 67 4.35 -9.12 -10.93
CA GLU A 67 5.59 -8.73 -10.26
C GLU A 67 6.25 -7.55 -10.98
N ALA A 68 6.30 -7.56 -12.31
CA ALA A 68 6.79 -6.44 -13.10
C ALA A 68 5.95 -5.16 -12.88
N ASP A 69 4.62 -5.26 -12.90
CA ASP A 69 3.71 -4.14 -12.68
C ASP A 69 3.83 -3.56 -11.27
N ILE A 70 3.96 -4.43 -10.25
CA ILE A 70 4.18 -4.03 -8.85
C ILE A 70 5.51 -3.30 -8.71
N ASN A 71 6.59 -3.84 -9.30
CA ASN A 71 7.91 -3.21 -9.22
C ASN A 71 7.93 -1.84 -9.91
N ALA A 72 7.29 -1.71 -11.08
CA ALA A 72 7.13 -0.43 -11.77
C ALA A 72 6.35 0.58 -10.91
N SER A 73 5.24 0.14 -10.31
CA SER A 73 4.42 0.98 -9.43
C SER A 73 5.19 1.43 -8.18
N LEU A 74 5.99 0.53 -7.60
CA LEU A 74 6.79 0.81 -6.41
C LEU A 74 7.87 1.86 -6.70
N GLU A 75 8.49 1.81 -7.88
CA GLU A 75 9.46 2.81 -8.30
C GLU A 75 8.82 4.18 -8.52
N GLN A 76 7.62 4.23 -9.12
CA GLN A 76 6.84 5.46 -9.24
C GLN A 76 6.48 6.05 -7.88
N ILE A 77 6.02 5.21 -6.93
CA ILE A 77 5.69 5.64 -5.57
C ILE A 77 6.91 6.22 -4.86
N LYS A 78 8.08 5.58 -4.97
CA LYS A 78 9.33 6.10 -4.40
C LYS A 78 9.68 7.46 -4.98
N SER A 79 9.67 7.59 -6.30
CA SER A 79 9.97 8.86 -6.97
C SER A 79 9.01 9.97 -6.55
N LEU A 80 7.70 9.69 -6.52
CA LEU A 80 6.69 10.65 -6.09
C LEU A 80 6.87 11.05 -4.62
N LYS A 81 7.22 10.10 -3.75
CA LYS A 81 7.49 10.38 -2.34
C LYS A 81 8.67 11.32 -2.18
N GLU A 82 9.78 11.06 -2.86
CA GLU A 82 10.96 11.94 -2.81
C GLU A 82 10.66 13.35 -3.35
N GLN A 83 9.90 13.45 -4.44
CA GLN A 83 9.46 14.73 -4.98
C GLN A 83 8.58 15.50 -3.99
N ASN A 84 7.61 14.81 -3.36
CA ASN A 84 6.75 15.41 -2.36
C ASN A 84 7.54 15.89 -1.13
N GLU A 85 8.51 15.11 -0.66
CA GLU A 85 9.37 15.52 0.46
C GLU A 85 10.19 16.76 0.11
N ARG A 86 10.76 16.84 -1.10
CA ARG A 86 11.47 18.03 -1.58
C ARG A 86 10.56 19.25 -1.68
N ILE A 87 9.37 19.09 -2.26
CA ILE A 87 8.39 20.19 -2.39
C ILE A 87 7.94 20.66 -1.01
N LEU A 88 7.65 19.75 -0.08
CA LEU A 88 7.25 20.08 1.28
C LEU A 88 8.36 20.82 2.03
N LYS A 89 9.61 20.38 1.88
CA LYS A 89 10.77 21.07 2.47
C LYS A 89 10.92 22.48 1.90
N ALA A 90 10.97 22.61 0.58
CA ALA A 90 11.07 23.90 -0.10
C ALA A 90 9.91 24.84 0.25
N THR A 91 8.68 24.31 0.36
CA THR A 91 7.51 25.08 0.76
C THR A 91 7.63 25.59 2.18
N ARG A 92 8.07 24.76 3.14
CA ARG A 92 8.31 25.20 4.52
C ARG A 92 9.38 26.28 4.59
N GLU A 93 10.51 26.07 3.92
CA GLU A 93 11.62 27.04 3.88
C GLU A 93 11.17 28.37 3.26
N ASN A 94 10.41 28.33 2.15
CA ASN A 94 9.87 29.52 1.52
C ASN A 94 8.86 30.24 2.42
N LEU A 95 7.96 29.51 3.09
CA LEU A 95 7.00 30.11 4.02
C LEU A 95 7.69 30.75 5.23
N GLN A 96 8.72 30.10 5.78
CA GLN A 96 9.54 30.69 6.84
C GLN A 96 10.22 31.96 6.36
N ALA A 97 10.89 31.93 5.21
CA ALA A 97 11.56 33.11 4.66
C ALA A 97 10.59 34.27 4.36
N ILE A 98 9.39 33.96 3.85
CA ILE A 98 8.32 34.96 3.63
C ILE A 98 7.85 35.53 4.97
N ASN A 99 7.61 34.68 5.96
CA ASN A 99 7.15 35.12 7.27
C ASN A 99 8.21 35.98 7.96
N ASP A 100 9.46 35.57 7.98
CA ASP A 100 10.58 36.31 8.58
C ASP A 100 10.78 37.67 7.89
N LYS A 101 10.72 37.71 6.56
CA LYS A 101 10.83 38.96 5.81
C LYS A 101 9.63 39.88 6.05
N THR A 102 8.44 39.31 6.16
CA THR A 102 7.21 40.08 6.40
C THR A 102 7.21 40.65 7.81
N MET A 103 7.46 39.81 8.82
CA MET A 103 7.56 40.22 10.22
C MET A 103 8.70 41.22 10.42
N GLY A 104 9.87 41.02 9.80
CA GLY A 104 10.98 41.99 9.86
C GLY A 104 10.59 43.36 9.32
N ARG A 105 9.86 43.43 8.20
CA ARG A 105 9.36 44.70 7.65
C ARG A 105 8.30 45.33 8.54
N ILE A 106 7.40 44.53 9.10
CA ILE A 106 6.38 45.00 10.05
C ILE A 106 7.07 45.61 11.28
N THR A 107 8.01 44.88 11.90
CA THR A 107 8.81 45.37 13.02
C THR A 107 9.50 46.69 12.69
N GLU A 108 10.15 46.80 11.53
CA GLU A 108 10.84 48.02 11.12
C GLU A 108 9.89 49.22 11.00
N ILE A 109 8.72 49.03 10.41
CA ILE A 109 7.69 50.08 10.26
C ILE A 109 7.22 50.56 11.63
N TYR A 110 6.82 49.64 12.52
CA TYR A 110 6.29 49.97 13.83
C TYR A 110 7.36 50.51 14.80
N ALA A 111 8.61 50.07 14.67
CA ALA A 111 9.74 50.59 15.45
C ALA A 111 9.99 52.08 15.13
N LYS A 112 9.92 52.46 13.85
CA LYS A 112 10.12 53.84 13.37
C LYS A 112 8.90 54.74 13.59
N MET A 113 7.70 54.17 13.68
CA MET A 113 6.47 54.92 13.89
C MET A 113 6.39 55.55 15.28
N LYS A 114 5.76 56.72 15.41
CA LYS A 114 5.55 57.39 16.71
C LYS A 114 4.68 56.51 17.63
N ASP A 115 5.09 56.36 18.88
CA ASP A 115 4.44 55.42 19.82
C ASP A 115 2.94 55.67 20.02
N VAL A 116 2.49 56.94 20.00
CA VAL A 116 1.06 57.29 20.11
C VAL A 116 0.27 56.76 18.91
N ALA A 117 0.83 56.85 17.69
CA ALA A 117 0.19 56.34 16.48
C ALA A 117 0.15 54.80 16.50
N VAL A 118 1.23 54.15 16.95
CA VAL A 118 1.27 52.70 17.12
C VAL A 118 0.23 52.24 18.15
N ALA A 119 0.13 52.92 19.29
CA ALA A 119 -0.87 52.61 20.31
C ALA A 119 -2.30 52.72 19.76
N GLY A 120 -2.58 53.74 18.95
CA GLY A 120 -3.86 53.88 18.25
C GLY A 120 -4.16 52.69 17.32
N ILE A 121 -3.23 52.38 16.42
CA ILE A 121 -3.40 51.29 15.44
C ILE A 121 -3.56 49.92 16.13
N LEU A 122 -2.72 49.61 17.11
CA LEU A 122 -2.79 48.32 17.83
C LEU A 122 -4.06 48.19 18.69
N SER A 123 -4.67 49.30 19.13
CA SER A 123 -5.91 49.27 19.90
C SER A 123 -7.13 48.87 19.07
N GLU A 124 -7.08 49.15 17.76
CA GLU A 124 -8.13 48.82 16.78
C GLU A 124 -7.91 47.45 16.11
N MET A 125 -6.72 46.89 16.24
CA MET A 125 -6.35 45.58 15.71
C MET A 125 -6.89 44.44 16.58
N GLU A 126 -7.09 43.27 15.98
CA GLU A 126 -7.40 42.04 16.72
C GLU A 126 -6.32 41.74 17.76
N PRO A 127 -6.68 41.40 19.02
CA PRO A 127 -5.72 41.26 20.11
C PRO A 127 -4.57 40.29 19.83
N ASP A 128 -4.83 39.19 19.11
CA ASP A 128 -3.83 38.19 18.75
C ASP A 128 -2.76 38.74 17.81
N GLU A 129 -3.16 39.42 16.73
CA GLU A 129 -2.24 40.05 15.78
C GLU A 129 -1.49 41.22 16.40
N ALA A 130 -2.18 42.03 17.21
CA ALA A 130 -1.56 43.13 17.94
C ALA A 130 -0.47 42.64 18.89
N SER A 131 -0.68 41.51 19.58
CA SER A 131 0.30 40.93 20.49
C SER A 131 1.56 40.42 19.77
N LYS A 132 1.41 39.83 18.57
CA LYS A 132 2.55 39.36 17.76
C LYS A 132 3.43 40.51 17.29
N ILE A 133 2.80 41.61 16.82
CA ILE A 133 3.52 42.82 16.44
C ILE A 133 4.18 43.46 17.66
N LEU A 134 3.50 43.48 18.82
CA LEU A 134 4.08 44.06 20.03
C LEU A 134 5.30 43.27 20.50
N LEU A 135 5.26 41.93 20.47
CA LEU A 135 6.40 41.07 20.81
C LEU A 135 7.60 41.21 19.88
N SER A 136 7.37 41.65 18.64
CA SER A 136 8.46 41.83 17.69
C SER A 136 9.26 43.13 17.91
N LEU A 137 8.79 44.02 18.79
CA LEU A 137 9.42 45.30 19.13
C LEU A 137 10.29 45.20 20.39
N ASP A 138 11.24 46.13 20.53
CA ASP A 138 12.09 46.19 21.73
C ASP A 138 11.28 46.52 23.01
N PRO A 139 11.65 45.98 24.18
CA PRO A 139 10.90 46.18 25.44
C PRO A 139 10.64 47.64 25.81
N ARG A 140 11.59 48.55 25.49
CA ARG A 140 11.41 49.99 25.72
C ARG A 140 10.29 50.57 24.84
N LYS A 141 10.23 50.14 23.59
CA LYS A 141 9.21 50.56 22.63
C LYS A 141 7.84 50.05 23.06
N ILE A 142 7.76 48.77 23.47
CA ILE A 142 6.55 48.16 24.03
C ILE A 142 6.04 48.97 25.23
N SER A 143 6.90 49.22 26.22
CA SER A 143 6.53 49.98 27.42
C SER A 143 5.97 51.37 27.09
N SER A 144 6.61 52.09 26.16
CA SER A 144 6.15 53.41 25.72
C SER A 144 4.79 53.36 24.98
N ILE A 145 4.58 52.35 24.13
CA ILE A 145 3.31 52.14 23.42
C ILE A 145 2.19 51.81 24.41
N MET A 146 2.41 50.88 25.34
CA MET A 146 1.41 50.48 26.34
C MET A 146 1.03 51.66 27.25
N ALA A 147 1.99 52.51 27.62
CA ALA A 147 1.72 53.72 28.40
C ALA A 147 0.86 54.76 27.65
N LYS A 148 0.80 54.71 26.32
CA LYS A 148 0.03 55.60 25.45
C LYS A 148 -1.26 54.95 24.93
N MET A 149 -1.54 53.72 25.34
CA MET A 149 -2.72 52.94 25.01
C MET A 149 -3.79 53.09 26.09
N GLU A 150 -5.04 52.78 25.75
CA GLU A 150 -6.12 52.72 26.73
C GLU A 150 -5.87 51.58 27.77
N PRO A 151 -6.07 51.81 29.08
CA PRO A 151 -5.71 50.85 30.13
C PRO A 151 -6.33 49.46 29.98
N LYS A 152 -7.60 49.35 29.58
CA LYS A 152 -8.27 48.06 29.39
C LYS A 152 -7.64 47.29 28.23
N LYS A 153 -7.41 47.95 27.08
CA LYS A 153 -6.70 47.34 25.93
C LYS A 153 -5.28 46.89 26.27
N ALA A 154 -4.53 47.71 27.02
CA ALA A 154 -3.20 47.34 27.48
C ALA A 154 -3.22 46.11 28.42
N SER A 155 -4.21 46.03 29.32
CA SER A 155 -4.42 44.85 30.18
C SER A 155 -4.73 43.59 29.38
N ASP A 156 -5.61 43.69 28.39
CA ASP A 156 -6.02 42.57 27.55
C ASP A 156 -4.81 42.00 26.79
N LEU A 157 -4.00 42.89 26.18
CA LEU A 157 -2.75 42.49 25.51
C LEU A 157 -1.75 41.87 26.50
N THR A 158 -1.61 42.41 27.71
CA THR A 158 -0.72 41.84 28.74
C THR A 158 -1.08 40.39 29.06
N LEU A 159 -2.38 40.10 29.20
CA LEU A 159 -2.85 38.73 29.45
C LEU A 159 -2.54 37.81 28.28
N LEU A 160 -2.69 38.30 27.05
CA LEU A 160 -2.40 37.51 25.86
C LEU A 160 -0.91 37.20 25.72
N LEU A 161 -0.04 38.18 25.98
CA LEU A 161 1.41 38.02 25.99
C LEU A 161 1.87 36.98 27.00
N LYS A 162 1.29 37.02 28.22
CA LYS A 162 1.57 36.01 29.26
C LYS A 162 1.24 34.60 28.78
N ASN A 163 0.13 34.43 28.06
CA ASN A 163 -0.29 33.11 27.56
C ASN A 163 0.58 32.61 26.40
N LEU A 164 1.05 33.51 25.53
CA LEU A 164 1.97 33.16 24.44
C LEU A 164 3.32 32.68 24.96
N ASP A 165 3.85 33.32 26.00
CA ASP A 165 5.13 32.95 26.63
C ASP A 165 5.07 31.55 27.28
N GLN A 166 3.93 31.22 27.93
CA GLN A 166 3.75 29.88 28.51
C GLN A 166 3.63 28.77 27.46
N ASN A 167 3.02 29.06 26.31
CA ASN A 167 2.92 28.09 25.21
C ASN A 167 4.26 27.87 24.50
N ALA A 168 5.10 28.90 24.38
CA ALA A 168 6.46 28.77 23.87
C ALA A 168 7.41 28.03 24.84
N SER A 169 7.12 28.08 26.15
CA SER A 169 7.89 27.40 27.21
C SER A 169 7.48 25.93 27.44
N SER A 170 6.38 25.49 26.82
CA SER A 170 5.78 24.14 27.01
C SER A 170 5.98 23.22 25.81
N GLN A 171 6.80 23.62 24.83
CA GLN A 171 7.20 22.82 23.66
C GLN A 171 8.69 22.49 23.70
#